data_AF-A0A317ZLA3-F1
#
_entry.id   AF-A0A317ZLA3-F1
#
_cell.length_a   1.000
_cell.length_b   1.000
_cell.length_c   1.000
_cell.angle_alpha   90.00
_cell.angle_beta   90.00
_cell.angle_gamma   90.00
#
_symmetry.space_group_name_H-M   'P 1'
#
loop_
_entity.id
_entity.type
_entity.pdbx_description
1 polymer ?
#
loop_
_entity_poly.entity_id
_entity_poly.type
_entity_poly.pdbx_seq_one_letter_code
_entity_poly.pdbx_strand_id
1 'polypeptide(L)'
;MNTEELRKIIASGENEQVEFKARIPKQDVIGRHLASFANTAGGTIFFGIQESAHIAGVDPIRTKAIVEASLRALSPQITHRLEQIEIDDKIVVAVVVDKSPELVSANGSYYARSGATTRPMKSEEIELSMRSDARSVMKLADSIEQQTEIIEILRKELKSANSFWPKLGWTIGGALAGGLISLMLG
;
A
#
# COMPACT_ATOMS: atom_id res chain seq x y z
N MET A 1 5.33 -3.57 -19.53
CA MET A 1 4.37 -4.18 -20.47
C MET A 1 4.95 -4.20 -21.87
N ASN A 2 4.66 -5.24 -22.67
CA ASN A 2 5.09 -5.32 -24.09
C ASN A 2 3.90 -5.18 -25.06
N THR A 3 4.18 -5.10 -26.37
CA THR A 3 3.18 -4.87 -27.41
C THR A 3 2.10 -5.97 -27.47
N GLU A 4 2.48 -7.23 -27.30
CA GLU A 4 1.53 -8.36 -27.34
C GLU A 4 0.58 -8.37 -26.14
N GLU A 5 1.10 -8.04 -24.97
CA GLU A 5 0.30 -7.86 -23.75
C GLU A 5 -0.68 -6.69 -23.92
N LEU A 6 -0.22 -5.56 -24.47
CA LEU A 6 -1.08 -4.42 -24.77
C LEU A 6 -2.21 -4.79 -25.74
N ARG A 7 -1.93 -5.55 -26.81
CA ARG A 7 -2.96 -6.00 -27.76
C ARG A 7 -4.04 -6.86 -27.10
N LYS A 8 -3.67 -7.73 -26.16
CA LYS A 8 -4.64 -8.54 -25.39
C LYS A 8 -5.53 -7.66 -24.50
N ILE A 9 -4.96 -6.65 -23.86
CA ILE A 9 -5.71 -5.69 -23.04
C ILE A 9 -6.69 -4.91 -23.90
N ILE A 10 -6.24 -4.40 -25.05
CA ILE A 10 -7.09 -3.69 -26.03
C ILE A 10 -8.26 -4.57 -26.48
N ALA A 11 -7.99 -5.84 -26.82
CA ALA A 11 -9.03 -6.78 -27.23
C ALA A 11 -10.05 -7.10 -26.13
N SER A 12 -9.64 -7.01 -24.86
CA SER A 12 -10.52 -7.23 -23.70
C SER A 12 -11.40 -6.02 -23.39
N GLY A 13 -11.05 -4.84 -23.91
CA GLY A 13 -11.82 -3.61 -23.71
C GLY A 13 -11.62 -2.96 -22.34
N GLU A 14 -12.31 -1.83 -22.15
CA GLU A 14 -12.35 -1.12 -20.87
C GLU A 14 -13.12 -1.94 -19.82
N ASN A 15 -12.65 -1.87 -18.58
CA ASN A 15 -13.24 -2.58 -17.45
C ASN A 15 -12.88 -1.86 -16.15
N GLU A 16 -13.15 -2.47 -15.00
CA GLU A 16 -12.90 -1.84 -13.70
C GLU A 16 -11.45 -1.41 -13.46
N GLN A 17 -10.48 -2.07 -14.11
CA GLN A 17 -9.04 -1.81 -13.98
C GLN A 17 -8.40 -1.25 -15.26
N VAL A 18 -9.16 -1.03 -16.33
CA VAL A 18 -8.63 -0.56 -17.63
C VAL A 18 -9.45 0.61 -18.13
N GLU A 19 -8.78 1.72 -18.41
CA GLU A 19 -9.36 2.92 -19.03
C GLU A 19 -8.56 3.30 -20.27
N PHE A 20 -9.25 3.56 -21.38
CA PHE A 20 -8.68 4.03 -22.63
C PHE A 20 -9.03 5.50 -22.88
N LYS A 21 -8.03 6.25 -23.33
CA LYS A 21 -8.21 7.64 -23.76
C LYS A 21 -7.44 7.87 -25.05
N ALA A 22 -8.15 8.29 -26.08
CA ALA A 22 -7.54 8.56 -27.39
C ALA A 22 -6.51 9.70 -27.33
N ARG A 23 -6.70 10.65 -26.41
CA ARG A 23 -5.85 11.83 -26.19
C ARG A 23 -5.74 12.10 -24.70
N ILE A 24 -4.73 12.87 -24.31
CA ILE A 24 -4.61 13.36 -22.93
C ILE A 24 -5.72 14.39 -22.62
N PRO A 25 -6.65 14.13 -21.68
CA PRO A 25 -7.69 15.09 -21.33
C PRO A 25 -7.14 16.14 -20.36
N LYS A 26 -8.03 16.99 -19.83
CA LYS A 26 -7.66 18.00 -18.81
C LYS A 26 -7.26 17.32 -17.50
N GLN A 27 -6.42 18.02 -16.73
CA GLN A 27 -5.85 17.54 -15.46
C GLN A 27 -6.91 17.03 -14.47
N ASP A 28 -8.04 17.72 -14.37
CA ASP A 28 -9.14 17.36 -13.47
C ASP A 28 -9.82 16.04 -13.85
N VAL A 29 -9.88 15.72 -15.15
CA VAL A 29 -10.42 14.43 -15.63
C VAL A 29 -9.45 13.30 -15.29
N ILE A 30 -8.16 13.52 -15.50
CA ILE A 30 -7.12 12.52 -15.19
C ILE A 30 -7.08 12.25 -13.68
N GLY A 31 -7.07 13.31 -12.85
CA GLY A 31 -7.09 13.18 -11.40
C GLY A 31 -8.27 12.36 -10.89
N ARG A 32 -9.45 12.52 -11.49
CA ARG A 32 -10.64 11.71 -11.18
C ARG A 32 -10.41 10.23 -11.46
N HIS A 33 -9.88 9.88 -12.63
CA HIS A 33 -9.57 8.49 -12.96
C HIS A 33 -8.51 7.91 -12.00
N LEU A 34 -7.40 8.64 -11.78
CA LEU A 34 -6.32 8.21 -10.89
C LEU A 34 -6.82 7.94 -9.47
N ALA A 35 -7.57 8.88 -8.87
CA ALA A 35 -8.17 8.69 -7.55
C ALA A 35 -9.15 7.51 -7.55
N SER A 36 -9.96 7.36 -8.58
CA SER A 36 -10.92 6.24 -8.65
C SER A 36 -10.25 4.87 -8.71
N PHE A 37 -9.13 4.74 -9.43
CA PHE A 37 -8.35 3.50 -9.46
C PHE A 37 -7.73 3.22 -8.09
N ALA A 38 -7.08 4.23 -7.50
CA ALA A 38 -6.46 4.11 -6.19
C ALA A 38 -7.46 3.69 -5.10
N ASN A 39 -8.69 4.22 -5.13
CA ASN A 39 -9.74 3.94 -4.14
C ASN A 39 -10.47 2.62 -4.35
N THR A 40 -10.24 1.92 -5.47
CA THR A 40 -10.95 0.66 -5.77
C THR A 40 -9.99 -0.52 -5.79
N ALA A 41 -9.50 -0.93 -6.97
CA ALA A 41 -8.70 -2.14 -7.15
C ALA A 41 -7.35 -1.85 -7.82
N GLY A 42 -6.95 -0.59 -7.91
CA GLY A 42 -5.90 -0.16 -8.84
C GLY A 42 -6.35 -0.32 -10.29
N GLY A 43 -5.43 -0.09 -11.22
CA GLY A 43 -5.69 -0.25 -12.65
C GLY A 43 -4.73 0.54 -13.51
N THR A 44 -5.01 0.60 -14.80
CA THR A 44 -4.15 1.25 -15.79
C THR A 44 -4.96 2.15 -16.70
N ILE A 45 -4.50 3.39 -16.85
CA ILE A 45 -5.01 4.33 -17.86
C ILE A 45 -4.06 4.29 -19.06
N PHE A 46 -4.58 4.04 -20.25
CA PHE A 46 -3.82 4.09 -21.49
C PHE A 46 -4.20 5.31 -22.30
N PHE A 47 -3.22 6.17 -22.57
CA PHE A 47 -3.35 7.32 -23.46
C PHE A 47 -2.83 6.97 -24.85
N GLY A 48 -3.60 7.32 -25.88
CA GLY A 48 -3.32 7.02 -27.28
C GLY A 48 -4.10 5.83 -27.83
N ILE A 49 -5.16 5.38 -27.15
CA ILE A 49 -6.03 4.28 -27.58
C ILE A 49 -7.47 4.79 -27.66
N GLN A 50 -8.12 4.60 -28.80
CA GLN A 50 -9.53 4.89 -28.97
C GLN A 50 -10.41 3.78 -28.40
N GLU A 51 -11.64 4.11 -28.02
CA GLU A 51 -12.65 3.12 -27.58
C GLU A 51 -12.91 2.04 -28.64
N SER A 52 -12.71 2.35 -29.93
CA SER A 52 -12.76 1.43 -31.06
C SER A 52 -11.55 0.47 -31.16
N ALA A 53 -10.72 0.38 -30.12
CA ALA A 53 -9.46 -0.36 -30.09
C ALA A 53 -8.38 0.13 -31.10
N HIS A 54 -8.57 1.30 -31.72
CA HIS A 54 -7.60 1.87 -32.64
C HIS A 54 -6.46 2.60 -31.91
N ILE A 55 -5.22 2.32 -32.28
CA ILE A 55 -4.03 3.05 -31.78
C ILE A 55 -4.00 4.44 -32.40
N ALA A 56 -4.30 5.48 -31.62
CA ALA A 56 -4.19 6.88 -32.05
C ALA A 56 -2.79 7.45 -31.83
N GLY A 57 -2.09 7.00 -30.79
CA GLY A 57 -0.82 7.57 -30.34
C GLY A 57 -0.96 8.90 -29.60
N VAL A 58 0.03 9.23 -28.78
CA VAL A 58 0.14 10.50 -28.07
C VAL A 58 1.58 11.01 -28.05
N ASP A 59 1.74 12.32 -27.81
CA ASP A 59 3.04 12.89 -27.44
C ASP A 59 3.38 12.46 -25.99
N PRO A 60 4.44 11.64 -25.79
CA PRO A 60 4.76 11.11 -24.46
C PRO A 60 5.26 12.20 -23.50
N ILE A 61 5.97 13.22 -23.98
CA ILE A 61 6.55 14.27 -23.15
C ILE A 61 5.41 15.12 -22.57
N ARG A 62 4.51 15.59 -23.44
CA ARG A 62 3.33 16.35 -23.03
C ARG A 62 2.43 15.53 -22.12
N THR A 63 2.20 14.26 -22.45
CA THR A 63 1.34 13.37 -21.68
C THR A 63 1.89 13.18 -20.27
N LYS A 64 3.17 12.85 -20.14
CA LYS A 64 3.85 12.70 -18.84
C LYS A 64 3.72 13.96 -17.98
N ALA A 65 3.99 15.14 -18.54
CA ALA A 65 3.91 16.40 -17.79
C ALA A 65 2.50 16.68 -17.23
N ILE A 66 1.45 16.40 -18.00
CA ILE A 66 0.06 16.59 -17.57
C ILE A 66 -0.34 15.54 -16.52
N VAL A 67 0.08 14.28 -16.70
CA VAL A 67 -0.17 13.22 -15.71
C VAL A 67 0.50 13.54 -14.38
N GLU A 68 1.76 13.97 -14.40
CA GLU A 68 2.48 14.40 -13.20
C GLU A 68 1.80 15.59 -12.51
N ALA A 69 1.29 16.56 -13.27
CA ALA A 69 0.48 17.65 -12.71
C ALA A 69 -0.81 17.14 -12.06
N SER A 70 -1.45 16.14 -12.65
CA SER A 70 -2.66 15.51 -12.12
C SER A 70 -2.39 14.76 -10.82
N LEU A 71 -1.27 14.03 -10.74
CA LEU A 71 -0.84 13.30 -9.54
C LEU A 71 -0.57 14.25 -8.36
N ARG A 72 0.04 15.42 -8.61
CA ARG A 72 0.26 16.44 -7.57
C ARG A 72 -1.02 17.01 -6.97
N ALA A 73 -2.15 16.91 -7.66
CA ALA A 73 -3.45 17.34 -7.17
C ALA A 73 -4.19 16.27 -6.34
N LEU A 74 -3.59 15.09 -6.17
CA LEU A 74 -4.13 14.01 -5.34
C LEU A 74 -3.68 14.14 -3.89
N SER A 75 -4.55 13.73 -2.97
CA SER A 75 -4.24 13.70 -1.54
C SER A 75 -4.91 12.48 -0.86
N PRO A 76 -4.13 11.57 -0.25
CA PRO A 76 -2.66 11.51 -0.26
C PRO A 76 -2.07 11.22 -1.66
N GLN A 77 -0.75 11.31 -1.77
CA GLN A 77 -0.04 10.88 -2.99
C GLN A 77 -0.12 9.36 -3.14
N ILE A 78 -0.16 8.88 -4.39
CA ILE A 78 -0.37 7.46 -4.71
C ILE A 78 0.87 6.81 -5.33
N THR A 79 1.00 5.51 -5.10
CA THR A 79 1.99 4.68 -5.81
C THR A 79 1.52 4.46 -7.25
N HIS A 80 2.39 4.77 -8.20
CA HIS A 80 2.10 4.66 -9.62
C HIS A 80 3.38 4.38 -10.43
N ARG A 81 3.20 3.90 -11.66
CA ARG A 81 4.28 3.78 -12.66
C ARG A 81 3.82 4.32 -14.00
N LEU A 82 4.74 4.95 -14.73
CA LEU A 82 4.54 5.40 -16.09
C LEU A 82 5.32 4.52 -17.04
N GLU A 83 4.63 3.95 -18.04
CA GLU A 83 5.24 3.12 -19.08
C GLU A 83 4.93 3.75 -20.45
N GLN A 84 5.92 3.75 -21.34
CA GLN A 84 5.74 4.11 -22.74
C GLN A 84 5.84 2.84 -23.56
N ILE A 85 4.86 2.59 -24.43
CA ILE A 85 4.80 1.42 -25.30
C ILE A 85 4.74 1.92 -26.74
N GLU A 86 5.72 1.49 -27.53
CA GLU A 86 5.73 1.71 -28.97
C GLU A 86 4.97 0.57 -29.67
N ILE A 87 3.98 0.93 -30.47
CA ILE A 87 3.10 0.00 -31.19
C ILE A 87 2.65 0.66 -32.50
N ASP A 88 2.84 -0.04 -33.62
CA ASP A 88 2.46 0.41 -34.96
C ASP A 88 2.96 1.85 -35.28
N ASP A 89 4.25 2.09 -35.00
CA ASP A 89 4.95 3.39 -35.15
C ASP A 89 4.34 4.56 -34.35
N LYS A 90 3.53 4.24 -33.32
CA LYS A 90 2.87 5.19 -32.43
C LYS A 90 3.24 4.91 -30.98
N ILE A 91 3.16 5.94 -30.15
CA ILE A 91 3.45 5.85 -28.72
C ILE A 91 2.16 5.85 -27.93
N VAL A 92 1.99 4.84 -27.08
CA VAL A 92 0.97 4.76 -26.04
C VAL A 92 1.63 4.99 -24.69
N VAL A 93 1.02 5.82 -23.85
CA VAL A 93 1.48 6.01 -22.47
C VAL A 93 0.51 5.32 -21.52
N ALA A 94 1.03 4.38 -20.73
CA ALA A 94 0.27 3.69 -19.69
C ALA A 94 0.62 4.26 -18.31
N VAL A 95 -0.40 4.56 -17.51
CA VAL A 95 -0.27 4.97 -16.11
C VAL A 95 -0.84 3.86 -15.24
N VAL A 96 0.05 3.07 -14.65
CA VAL A 96 -0.32 1.98 -13.74
C VAL A 96 -0.47 2.58 -12.34
N VAL A 97 -1.62 2.35 -11.72
CA VAL A 97 -1.99 2.85 -10.40
C VAL A 97 -2.25 1.67 -9.49
N ASP A 98 -1.54 1.64 -8.36
CA ASP A 98 -1.79 0.62 -7.34
C ASP A 98 -2.99 1.03 -6.48
N LYS A 99 -3.66 0.04 -5.87
CA LYS A 99 -4.68 0.31 -4.85
C LYS A 99 -4.01 1.02 -3.68
N SER A 100 -4.58 2.16 -3.26
CA SER A 100 -4.13 2.90 -2.09
C SER A 100 -4.66 2.26 -0.80
N PRO A 101 -3.85 2.21 0.27
CA PRO A 101 -4.32 1.79 1.58
C PRO A 101 -5.24 2.83 2.23
N GLU A 102 -5.12 4.11 1.86
CA GLU A 102 -5.92 5.22 2.36
C GLU A 102 -6.81 5.79 1.27
N LEU A 103 -7.90 6.43 1.66
CA LEU A 103 -8.81 7.06 0.73
C LEU A 103 -8.20 8.32 0.07
N VAL A 104 -8.14 8.31 -1.26
CA VAL A 104 -7.50 9.34 -2.10
C VAL A 104 -8.55 10.30 -2.67
N SER A 105 -8.34 11.58 -2.40
CA SER A 105 -9.11 12.66 -3.02
C SER A 105 -8.41 13.21 -4.26
N ALA A 106 -9.21 13.68 -5.22
CA ALA A 106 -8.77 14.53 -6.31
C ALA A 106 -9.50 15.87 -6.19
N ASN A 107 -8.76 16.97 -5.98
CA ASN A 107 -9.34 18.30 -5.73
C ASN A 107 -10.43 18.30 -4.64
N GLY A 108 -10.21 17.58 -3.54
CA GLY A 108 -11.13 17.52 -2.39
C GLY A 108 -12.37 16.65 -2.57
N SER A 109 -12.51 15.93 -3.69
CA SER A 109 -13.60 14.98 -3.92
C SER A 109 -13.08 13.54 -4.05
N TYR A 110 -13.88 12.58 -3.59
CA TYR A 110 -13.56 11.15 -3.64
C TYR A 110 -14.31 10.46 -4.77
N TYR A 111 -13.59 9.61 -5.51
CA TYR A 111 -14.11 8.90 -6.67
C TYR A 111 -13.82 7.41 -6.54
N ALA A 112 -14.68 6.58 -7.12
CA ALA A 112 -14.51 5.12 -7.18
C ALA A 112 -14.89 4.59 -8.57
N ARG A 113 -14.39 3.40 -8.88
CA ARG A 113 -14.77 2.67 -10.10
C ARG A 113 -16.07 1.89 -9.85
N SER A 114 -16.86 1.76 -10.91
CA SER A 114 -18.01 0.85 -10.96
C SER A 114 -18.10 0.32 -12.39
N GLY A 115 -17.59 -0.89 -12.59
CA GLY A 115 -17.29 -1.39 -13.94
C GLY A 115 -16.35 -0.42 -14.67
N ALA A 116 -16.61 -0.16 -15.96
CA ALA A 116 -15.79 0.75 -16.77
C ALA A 116 -15.97 2.25 -16.43
N THR A 117 -16.75 2.61 -15.41
CA THR A 117 -17.10 4.01 -15.13
C THR A 117 -16.46 4.55 -13.85
N THR A 118 -16.11 5.83 -13.87
CA THR A 118 -15.68 6.58 -12.69
C THR A 118 -16.84 7.43 -12.18
N ARG A 119 -17.15 7.32 -10.89
CA ARG A 119 -18.23 8.08 -10.23
C ARG A 119 -17.77 8.67 -8.90
N PRO A 120 -18.42 9.74 -8.41
CA PRO A 120 -18.26 10.19 -7.03
C PRO A 120 -18.63 9.06 -6.04
N MET A 121 -17.90 8.99 -4.94
CA MET A 121 -18.23 8.10 -3.84
C MET A 121 -19.39 8.67 -3.03
N LYS A 122 -20.26 7.80 -2.53
CA LYS A 122 -21.32 8.17 -1.60
C LYS A 122 -20.75 8.34 -0.20
N SER A 123 -21.41 9.13 0.63
CA SER A 123 -20.98 9.39 2.01
C SER A 123 -20.81 8.09 2.81
N GLU A 124 -21.69 7.11 2.61
CA GLU A 124 -21.60 5.82 3.28
C GLU A 124 -20.33 5.06 2.89
N GLU A 125 -19.95 5.07 1.60
CA GLU A 125 -18.73 4.42 1.11
C GLU A 125 -17.47 5.06 1.71
N ILE A 126 -17.46 6.39 1.79
CA ILE A 126 -16.39 7.18 2.39
C ILE A 126 -16.25 6.84 3.88
N GLU A 127 -17.37 6.87 4.62
CA GLU A 127 -17.39 6.53 6.04
C GLU A 127 -16.90 5.10 6.30
N LEU A 128 -17.35 4.13 5.48
CA LEU A 128 -16.90 2.75 5.62
C LEU A 128 -15.39 2.61 5.42
N SER A 129 -14.82 3.30 4.42
CA SER A 129 -13.38 3.32 4.17
C SER A 129 -12.62 3.89 5.36
N MET A 130 -12.99 5.09 5.83
CA MET A 130 -12.34 5.76 6.96
C MET A 130 -12.43 4.94 8.26
N ARG A 131 -13.57 4.29 8.52
CA ARG A 131 -13.73 3.40 9.68
C ARG A 131 -12.85 2.16 9.57
N SER A 132 -12.64 1.63 8.37
CA SER A 132 -11.76 0.47 8.13
C SER A 132 -10.31 0.82 8.47
N ASP A 133 -9.86 2.00 8.08
CA ASP A 133 -8.52 2.49 8.36
C ASP A 133 -8.33 2.70 9.87
N ALA A 134 -9.28 3.36 10.53
CA ALA A 134 -9.27 3.53 11.98
C ALA A 134 -9.26 2.20 12.76
N ARG A 135 -10.04 1.20 12.31
CA ARG A 135 -10.04 -0.14 12.92
C ARG A 135 -8.70 -0.85 12.76
N SER A 136 -8.03 -0.67 11.62
CA SER A 136 -6.72 -1.29 11.38
C SER A 136 -5.65 -0.68 12.29
N VAL A 137 -5.67 0.66 12.45
CA VAL A 137 -4.81 1.36 13.42
C VAL A 137 -5.09 0.90 14.85
N MET A 138 -6.36 0.76 15.22
CA MET A 138 -6.74 0.31 16.57
C MET A 138 -6.28 -1.13 16.84
N LYS A 139 -6.44 -2.06 15.89
CA LYS A 139 -5.91 -3.42 16.02
C LYS A 139 -4.39 -3.46 16.22
N LEU A 140 -3.65 -2.57 15.54
CA LEU A 140 -2.21 -2.45 15.72
C LEU A 140 -1.87 -1.91 17.12
N ALA A 141 -2.58 -0.87 17.57
CA ALA A 141 -2.42 -0.31 18.91
C ALA A 141 -2.69 -1.35 20.00
N ASP A 142 -3.79 -2.10 19.91
CA ASP A 142 -4.15 -3.19 20.82
C ASP A 142 -3.04 -4.26 20.88
N SER A 143 -2.45 -4.58 19.72
CA SER A 143 -1.35 -5.56 19.65
C SER A 143 -0.07 -5.06 20.31
N ILE A 144 0.23 -3.75 20.20
CA ILE A 144 1.39 -3.13 20.85
C ILE A 144 1.19 -3.07 22.36
N GLU A 145 -0.03 -2.76 22.82
CA GLU A 145 -0.38 -2.74 24.24
C GLU A 145 -0.18 -4.12 24.88
N GLN A 146 -0.69 -5.18 24.25
CA GLN A 146 -0.48 -6.57 24.70
C GLN A 146 1.02 -6.94 24.77
N GLN A 147 1.83 -6.51 23.79
CA GLN A 147 3.27 -6.75 23.83
C GLN A 147 3.96 -5.99 24.96
N THR A 148 3.52 -4.77 25.26
CA THR A 148 4.08 -3.94 26.34
C THR A 148 3.81 -4.59 27.70
N GLU A 149 2.62 -5.14 27.91
CA GLU A 149 2.28 -5.91 29.12
C GLU A 149 3.19 -7.14 29.29
N ILE A 150 3.42 -7.90 28.22
CA ILE A 150 4.32 -9.07 28.26
C ILE A 150 5.75 -8.65 28.62
N ILE A 151 6.24 -7.54 28.06
CA ILE A 151 7.58 -7.02 28.38
C ILE A 151 7.68 -6.61 29.86
N GLU A 152 6.63 -5.99 30.42
CA GLU A 152 6.61 -5.65 31.84
C GLU A 152 6.61 -6.90 32.73
N ILE A 153 5.80 -7.91 32.39
CA ILE A 153 5.77 -9.19 33.09
C ILE A 153 7.15 -9.86 33.03
N LEU A 154 7.75 -9.97 31.84
CA LEU A 154 9.08 -10.56 31.66
C LEU A 154 10.17 -9.80 32.40
N ARG A 155 10.14 -8.45 32.42
CA ARG A 155 11.05 -7.64 33.23
C ARG A 155 10.89 -7.90 34.73
N LYS A 156 9.65 -8.07 35.20
CA LYS A 156 9.34 -8.38 36.60
C LYS A 156 9.84 -9.77 36.98
N GLU A 157 9.63 -10.76 36.11
CA GLU A 157 10.15 -12.12 36.29
C GLU A 157 11.68 -12.14 36.30
N LEU A 158 12.36 -11.50 35.33
CA LEU A 158 13.82 -11.38 35.30
C LEU A 158 14.37 -10.71 36.56
N LYS A 159 13.73 -9.66 37.08
CA LYS A 159 14.14 -8.99 38.33
C LYS A 159 13.98 -9.91 39.54
N SER A 160 12.92 -10.71 39.59
CA SER A 160 12.72 -11.71 40.67
C SER A 160 13.74 -12.85 40.59
N ALA A 161 14.00 -13.38 39.40
CA ALA A 161 14.98 -14.44 39.17
C ALA A 161 16.40 -13.97 39.51
N ASN A 162 16.80 -12.78 39.07
CA ASN A 162 18.12 -12.22 39.38
C ASN A 162 18.30 -11.83 40.86
N SER A 163 17.21 -11.65 41.62
CA SER A 163 17.28 -11.50 43.08
C SER A 163 17.42 -12.84 43.83
N PHE A 164 17.08 -13.96 43.18
CA PHE A 164 17.07 -15.30 43.76
C PHE A 164 18.41 -16.02 43.61
N TRP A 165 19.05 -15.91 42.43
CA TRP A 165 20.33 -16.57 42.13
C TRP A 165 21.56 -16.13 42.96
N PRO A 166 21.71 -14.86 43.38
CA PRO A 166 22.88 -14.42 44.14
C PRO A 166 23.00 -15.08 45.52
N LYS A 167 21.86 -15.38 46.17
CA LYS A 167 21.84 -16.03 47.49
C LYS A 167 22.05 -17.54 47.38
N LEU A 168 21.48 -18.16 46.35
CA LEU A 168 21.59 -19.60 46.13
C LEU A 168 23.03 -20.03 45.77
N GLY A 169 23.77 -19.17 45.07
CA GLY A 169 25.17 -19.42 44.70
C GLY A 169 26.12 -19.57 45.90
N TRP A 170 25.97 -18.76 46.94
CA TRP A 170 26.79 -18.86 48.16
C TRP A 170 26.41 -20.06 49.02
N THR A 171 25.12 -20.42 49.10
CA THR A 171 24.67 -21.54 49.92
C THR A 171 25.05 -22.90 49.31
N ILE A 172 24.96 -23.05 47.99
CA ILE A 172 25.37 -24.28 47.31
C ILE A 172 26.90 -24.35 47.21
N GLY A 173 27.57 -23.24 46.89
CA GLY A 173 29.03 -23.16 46.85
C GLY A 173 29.69 -23.44 48.21
N GLY A 174 29.12 -22.90 49.29
CA GLY A 174 29.60 -23.14 50.66
C GLY A 174 29.39 -24.57 51.14
N ALA A 175 28.25 -25.19 50.81
CA ALA A 175 27.98 -26.59 51.15
C ALA A 175 28.90 -27.57 50.39
N LEU A 176 29.19 -27.32 49.12
CA LEU A 176 30.12 -28.13 48.32
C LEU A 176 31.58 -27.95 48.77
N ALA A 177 32.00 -26.72 49.07
CA ALA A 177 33.35 -26.46 49.59
C ALA A 177 33.56 -27.07 50.98
N GLY A 178 32.58 -26.97 51.87
CA GLY A 178 32.62 -27.59 53.20
C GLY A 178 32.63 -29.13 53.15
N GLY A 179 31.84 -29.72 52.25
CA GLY A 179 31.82 -31.18 52.03
C GLY A 179 33.14 -31.73 51.49
N LEU A 180 33.79 -31.01 50.57
CA LEU A 180 35.09 -31.40 50.02
C LEU A 180 36.23 -31.32 51.05
N ILE A 181 36.21 -30.30 51.93
CA ILE A 181 37.21 -30.16 53.00
C ILE A 181 37.06 -31.26 54.06
N SER A 182 35.83 -31.65 54.39
CA SER A 182 35.56 -32.74 55.34
C SER A 182 36.04 -34.11 54.85
N LEU A 183 36.15 -34.31 53.53
CA LEU A 183 36.59 -35.58 52.94
C LEU A 183 38.11 -35.73 52.83
N MET A 184 38.87 -34.64 53.02
CA MET A 184 40.34 -34.65 52.98
C MET A 184 41.01 -34.68 54.35
N LEU A 185 40.26 -34.52 55.44
CA LEU A 185 40.77 -34.46 56.82
C LEU A 185 40.32 -35.65 57.69
N GLY A 186 39.68 -36.67 57.09
CA GLY A 186 39.25 -37.92 57.75
C GLY A 186 39.91 -39.15 57.15
#